data_AF-A0A535A8D9-F1
#
_entry.id   AF-A0A535A8D9-F1
#
_cell.length_a   1.000
_cell.length_b   1.000
_cell.length_c   1.000
_cell.angle_alpha   90.00
_cell.angle_beta   90.00
_cell.angle_gamma   90.00
#
_symmetry.space_group_name_H-M   'P 1'
#
loop_
_entity.id
_entity.type
_entity.pdbx_description
1 polymer ?
#
loop_
_entity_poly.entity_id
_entity_poly.type
_entity_poly.pdbx_seq_one_letter_code
_entity_poly.pdbx_strand_id
1 'polypeptide(L)'
;MLDHEERFLFREEILNLANALGEAGALDNVEDLLAEVTTSPRFDSDVFTLERSLQVMLGSRAGSTLVGLLTVTREVFDEVGEVGLPPDVHERLVSWRARFGLAIDNALNFLNNPDGIQGHNFGTQLTHAEGGLTLQGRLTLVRYNNEPQFFIADADVLLTMAADLMERLGEHLEPEMLEPELVTRLREAVDLIERRAKPRG
;
A
#
# COMPACT_ATOMS: atom_id res chain seq x y z
N MET A 1 11.45 5.81 13.37
CA MET A 1 12.88 5.63 13.02
C MET A 1 13.47 4.70 14.04
N LEU A 2 14.09 3.61 13.59
CA LEU A 2 14.66 2.58 14.45
C LEU A 2 15.85 3.13 15.24
N ASP A 3 16.02 2.69 16.48
CA ASP A 3 17.23 2.98 17.26
C ASP A 3 18.42 2.11 16.81
N HIS A 4 19.58 2.28 17.46
CA HIS A 4 20.81 1.59 17.05
C HIS A 4 20.73 0.06 17.20
N GLU A 5 20.07 -0.42 18.26
CA GLU A 5 19.94 -1.86 18.53
C GLU A 5 18.88 -2.47 17.60
N GLU A 6 17.76 -1.77 17.41
CA GLU A 6 16.72 -2.14 16.46
C GLU A 6 17.24 -2.20 15.02
N ARG A 7 18.08 -1.24 14.60
CA ARG A 7 18.73 -1.26 13.28
C ARG A 7 19.66 -2.44 13.09
N PHE A 8 20.40 -2.83 14.13
CA PHE A 8 21.28 -3.99 14.07
C PHE A 8 20.47 -5.27 13.85
N LEU A 9 19.43 -5.49 14.67
CA LEU A 9 18.55 -6.66 14.56
C LEU A 9 17.80 -6.67 13.22
N PHE A 10 17.28 -5.53 12.78
CA PHE A 10 16.65 -5.37 11.47
C PHE A 10 17.59 -5.79 10.36
N ARG A 11 18.84 -5.31 10.38
CA ARG A 11 19.84 -5.70 9.39
C ARG A 11 20.08 -7.21 9.35
N GLU A 12 20.20 -7.86 10.51
CA GLU A 12 20.38 -9.32 10.56
C GLU A 12 19.18 -10.07 9.98
N GLU A 13 17.96 -9.64 10.29
CA GLU A 13 16.74 -10.24 9.73
C GLU A 13 16.65 -10.08 8.22
N ILE A 14 16.96 -8.89 7.70
CA ILE A 14 16.91 -8.60 6.27
C ILE A 14 17.99 -9.36 5.50
N LEU A 15 19.20 -9.52 6.06
CA LEU A 15 20.24 -10.37 5.46
C LEU A 15 19.83 -11.85 5.46
N ASN A 16 19.20 -12.33 6.53
CA ASN A 16 18.67 -13.69 6.57
C ASN A 16 17.57 -13.92 5.52
N LEU A 17 16.65 -12.97 5.38
CA LEU A 17 15.62 -13.00 4.33
C LEU A 17 16.24 -13.00 2.93
N ALA A 18 17.22 -12.13 2.68
CA ALA A 18 17.87 -12.03 1.37
C ALA A 18 18.57 -13.33 0.97
N ASN A 19 19.18 -14.05 1.92
CA ASN A 19 19.76 -15.36 1.66
C ASN A 19 18.71 -16.39 1.22
N ALA A 20 17.55 -16.42 1.88
CA ALA A 20 16.45 -17.32 1.51
C ALA A 20 15.85 -16.97 0.14
N LEU A 21 15.72 -15.67 -0.16
CA LEU A 21 15.25 -15.18 -1.46
C LEU A 21 16.26 -15.41 -2.59
N GLY A 22 17.55 -15.56 -2.27
CA GLY A 22 18.61 -15.90 -3.22
C GLY A 22 18.58 -17.35 -3.68
N GLU A 23 17.75 -18.23 -3.09
CA GLU A 23 17.57 -19.59 -3.57
C GLU A 23 16.89 -19.63 -4.94
N ALA A 24 17.25 -20.61 -5.77
CA ALA A 24 16.78 -20.69 -7.15
C ALA A 24 15.25 -20.78 -7.22
N GLY A 25 14.64 -19.79 -7.91
CA GLY A 25 13.18 -19.71 -8.09
C GLY A 25 12.42 -19.15 -6.89
N ALA A 26 13.07 -18.84 -5.76
CA ALA A 26 12.39 -18.32 -4.57
C ALA A 26 11.68 -16.98 -4.85
N LEU A 27 12.33 -16.07 -5.59
CA LEU A 27 11.74 -14.79 -5.96
C LEU A 27 10.44 -14.97 -6.76
N ASP A 28 10.47 -15.80 -7.81
CA ASP A 28 9.29 -15.98 -8.67
C ASP A 28 8.16 -16.70 -7.92
N ASN A 29 8.48 -17.72 -7.11
CA ASN A 29 7.50 -18.42 -6.29
C ASN A 29 6.80 -17.49 -5.27
N VAL A 30 7.55 -16.58 -4.65
CA VAL A 30 6.99 -15.59 -3.73
C VAL A 30 6.09 -14.61 -4.49
N GLU A 31 6.54 -14.13 -5.64
CA GLU A 31 5.73 -13.22 -6.46
C GLU A 31 4.40 -13.84 -6.89
N ASP A 32 4.45 -15.09 -7.37
CA ASP A 32 3.27 -15.84 -7.79
C ASP A 32 2.29 -16.02 -6.62
N LEU A 33 2.80 -16.39 -5.43
CA LEU A 33 1.98 -16.50 -4.23
C LEU A 33 1.32 -15.17 -3.86
N LEU A 34 2.07 -14.07 -3.85
CA LEU A 34 1.53 -12.76 -3.50
C LEU A 34 0.48 -12.29 -4.51
N ALA A 35 0.70 -12.56 -5.81
CA ALA A 35 -0.26 -12.27 -6.87
C ALA A 35 -1.53 -13.15 -6.74
N GLU A 36 -1.38 -14.44 -6.48
CA GLU A 36 -2.48 -15.37 -6.28
C GLU A 36 -3.35 -14.96 -5.08
N VAL A 37 -2.72 -14.71 -3.93
CA VAL A 37 -3.44 -14.25 -2.73
C VAL A 37 -4.19 -12.96 -3.02
N THR A 38 -3.51 -11.93 -3.54
CA THR A 38 -4.13 -10.59 -3.73
C THR A 38 -5.21 -10.53 -4.80
N THR A 39 -5.27 -11.51 -5.70
CA THR A 39 -6.33 -11.63 -6.71
C THR A 39 -7.39 -12.67 -6.36
N SER A 40 -7.24 -13.36 -5.21
CA SER A 40 -8.15 -14.42 -4.80
C SER A 40 -9.56 -13.91 -4.48
N PRO A 41 -10.62 -14.62 -4.93
CA PRO A 41 -11.99 -14.34 -4.50
C PRO A 41 -12.21 -14.64 -3.01
N ARG A 42 -11.26 -15.30 -2.33
CA ARG A 42 -11.27 -15.61 -0.89
C ARG A 42 -10.14 -14.87 -0.16
N PHE A 43 -9.75 -13.71 -0.65
CA PHE A 43 -8.64 -12.88 -0.17
C PHE A 43 -8.42 -12.91 1.36
N ASP A 44 -9.46 -12.61 2.16
CA ASP A 44 -9.34 -12.58 3.63
C ASP A 44 -8.83 -13.91 4.23
N SER A 45 -9.35 -15.05 3.73
CA SER A 45 -8.92 -16.37 4.19
C SER A 45 -7.50 -16.69 3.76
N ASP A 46 -7.14 -16.30 2.54
CA ASP A 46 -5.83 -16.64 1.98
C ASP A 46 -4.72 -15.78 2.60
N VAL A 47 -5.00 -14.48 2.81
CA VAL A 47 -4.12 -13.57 3.56
C VAL A 47 -3.91 -14.02 4.99
N PHE A 48 -4.95 -14.53 5.67
CA PHE A 48 -4.81 -15.07 7.03
C PHE A 48 -3.77 -16.19 7.11
N THR A 49 -3.56 -16.93 6.02
CA THR A 49 -2.59 -18.02 5.94
C THR A 49 -1.29 -17.65 5.25
N LEU A 50 -1.15 -16.41 4.76
CA LEU A 50 -0.02 -15.97 3.95
C LEU A 50 1.32 -16.15 4.67
N GLU A 51 1.40 -15.75 5.94
CA GLU A 51 2.62 -15.91 6.74
C GLU A 51 3.04 -17.37 6.80
N ARG A 52 2.09 -18.28 7.03
CA ARG A 52 2.38 -19.71 7.08
C ARG A 52 2.87 -20.24 5.73
N SER A 53 2.27 -19.81 4.63
CA SER A 53 2.70 -20.19 3.28
C SER A 53 4.14 -19.72 2.99
N LEU A 54 4.47 -18.49 3.37
CA LEU A 54 5.83 -17.95 3.23
C LEU A 54 6.84 -18.63 4.15
N GLN A 55 6.45 -19.00 5.38
CA GLN A 55 7.28 -19.78 6.30
C GLN A 55 7.59 -21.17 5.76
N VAL A 56 6.65 -21.80 5.05
CA VAL A 56 6.88 -23.10 4.38
C VAL A 56 7.85 -22.93 3.20
N MET A 57 7.74 -21.82 2.47
CA MET A 57 8.54 -21.57 1.27
C MET A 57 9.98 -21.12 1.59
N LEU A 58 10.15 -20.19 2.53
CA LEU A 58 11.43 -19.51 2.83
C LEU A 58 12.04 -19.95 4.17
N GLY A 59 11.33 -20.79 4.93
CA GLY A 59 11.66 -21.11 6.32
C GLY A 59 11.02 -20.12 7.30
N SER A 60 10.82 -20.58 8.54
CA SER A 60 10.04 -19.87 9.57
C SER A 60 10.48 -18.41 9.77
N ARG A 61 11.79 -18.18 9.97
CA ARG A 61 12.33 -16.84 10.21
C ARG A 61 12.15 -15.92 9.00
N ALA A 62 12.59 -16.35 7.81
CA ALA A 62 12.51 -15.52 6.61
C ALA A 62 11.06 -15.24 6.17
N GLY A 63 10.17 -16.24 6.29
CA GLY A 63 8.76 -16.07 5.97
C GLY A 63 8.07 -15.01 6.83
N SER A 64 8.27 -15.04 8.15
CA SER A 64 7.76 -14.00 9.06
C SER A 64 8.38 -12.63 8.78
N THR A 65 9.69 -12.57 8.54
CA THR A 65 10.39 -11.32 8.20
C THR A 65 9.84 -10.70 6.93
N LEU A 66 9.52 -11.50 5.89
CA LEU A 66 8.93 -10.99 4.66
C LEU A 66 7.53 -10.41 4.89
N VAL A 67 6.66 -11.08 5.65
CA VAL A 67 5.33 -10.53 5.97
C VAL A 67 5.46 -9.22 6.72
N GLY A 68 6.32 -9.16 7.76
CA GLY A 68 6.59 -7.92 8.47
C GLY A 68 7.10 -6.83 7.53
N LEU A 69 8.00 -7.16 6.61
CA LEU A 69 8.55 -6.20 5.68
C LEU A 69 7.51 -5.64 4.69
N LEU A 70 6.53 -6.44 4.30
CA LEU A 70 5.43 -6.01 3.44
C LEU A 70 4.47 -5.05 4.15
N THR A 71 4.39 -5.09 5.49
CA THR A 71 3.41 -4.34 6.29
C THR A 71 4.01 -3.23 7.17
N VAL A 72 5.33 -3.16 7.37
CA VAL A 72 5.97 -2.07 8.12
C VAL A 72 5.77 -0.71 7.44
N THR A 73 5.92 0.38 8.21
CA THR A 73 5.85 1.74 7.67
C THR A 73 6.98 2.01 6.67
N ARG A 74 6.80 3.04 5.82
CA ARG A 74 7.81 3.44 4.83
C ARG A 74 9.15 3.74 5.46
N GLU A 75 9.14 4.49 6.56
CA GLU A 75 10.35 4.96 7.21
C GLU A 75 11.21 3.80 7.73
N VAL A 76 10.58 2.69 8.12
CA VAL A 76 11.28 1.46 8.51
C VAL A 76 11.73 0.68 7.27
N PHE A 77 10.90 0.62 6.22
CA PHE A 77 11.26 -0.08 4.99
C PHE A 77 12.43 0.58 4.23
N ASP A 78 12.53 1.91 4.27
CA ASP A 78 13.62 2.64 3.60
C ASP A 78 15.01 2.23 4.16
N GLU A 79 15.09 1.72 5.40
CA GLU A 79 16.32 1.18 5.99
C GLU A 79 16.84 -0.08 5.25
N VAL A 80 16.00 -0.76 4.44
CA VAL A 80 16.45 -1.89 3.60
C VAL A 80 17.51 -1.45 2.59
N GLY A 81 17.40 -0.23 2.06
CA GLY A 81 18.36 0.32 1.10
C GLY A 81 19.78 0.44 1.68
N GLU A 82 19.90 0.59 3.01
CA GLU A 82 21.17 0.72 3.72
C GLU A 82 21.83 -0.64 4.05
N VAL A 83 21.11 -1.75 3.88
CA VAL A 83 21.60 -3.10 4.23
C VAL A 83 22.64 -3.61 3.22
N GLY A 84 22.54 -3.19 1.96
CA GLY A 84 23.42 -3.61 0.86
C GLY A 84 23.06 -4.98 0.28
N LEU A 85 21.79 -5.16 -0.11
CA LEU A 85 21.28 -6.42 -0.66
C LEU A 85 21.69 -6.65 -2.12
N PRO A 86 21.65 -7.92 -2.60
CA PRO A 86 21.69 -8.20 -4.03
C PRO A 86 20.64 -7.36 -4.79
N PRO A 87 20.98 -6.75 -5.95
CA PRO A 87 20.09 -5.80 -6.63
C PRO A 87 18.72 -6.40 -7.01
N ASP A 88 18.71 -7.64 -7.47
CA ASP A 88 17.51 -8.39 -7.83
C ASP A 88 16.59 -8.61 -6.63
N VAL A 89 17.14 -9.01 -5.48
CA VAL A 89 16.37 -9.16 -4.24
C VAL A 89 15.80 -7.81 -3.79
N HIS A 90 16.62 -6.75 -3.81
CA HIS A 90 16.18 -5.42 -3.42
C HIS A 90 15.04 -4.91 -4.31
N GLU A 91 15.19 -5.00 -5.63
CA GLU A 91 14.18 -4.60 -6.61
C GLU A 91 12.87 -5.38 -6.43
N ARG A 92 12.96 -6.69 -6.16
CA ARG A 92 11.78 -7.53 -5.88
C ARG A 92 11.06 -7.12 -4.60
N LEU A 93 11.79 -6.90 -3.50
CA LEU A 93 11.20 -6.47 -2.23
C LEU A 93 10.49 -5.11 -2.36
N VAL A 94 11.11 -4.15 -3.05
CA VAL A 94 10.49 -2.84 -3.34
C VAL A 94 9.23 -3.01 -4.18
N SER A 95 9.30 -3.81 -5.25
CA SER A 95 8.17 -4.08 -6.15
C SER A 95 7.00 -4.76 -5.44
N TRP A 96 7.26 -5.81 -4.66
CA TRP A 96 6.22 -6.53 -3.93
C TRP A 96 5.56 -5.68 -2.87
N ARG A 97 6.34 -4.90 -2.11
CA ARG A 97 5.76 -3.99 -1.14
C ARG A 97 4.87 -2.94 -1.81
N ALA A 98 5.31 -2.37 -2.94
CA ALA A 98 4.53 -1.38 -3.68
C ALA A 98 3.22 -1.96 -4.24
N ARG A 99 3.23 -3.23 -4.70
CA ARG A 99 2.09 -3.88 -5.35
C ARG A 99 1.12 -4.55 -4.36
N PHE A 100 1.64 -5.18 -3.33
CA PHE A 100 0.88 -6.12 -2.49
C PHE A 100 0.81 -5.69 -1.03
N GLY A 101 1.83 -4.97 -0.53
CA GLY A 101 2.00 -4.68 0.89
C GLY A 101 0.77 -4.01 1.51
N LEU A 102 0.18 -3.04 0.81
CA LEU A 102 -1.01 -2.35 1.28
C LEU A 102 -2.24 -3.25 1.44
N ALA A 103 -2.51 -4.10 0.45
CA ALA A 103 -3.67 -4.97 0.49
C ALA A 103 -3.54 -5.98 1.64
N ILE A 104 -2.35 -6.53 1.81
CA ILE A 104 -2.00 -7.51 2.85
C ILE A 104 -2.10 -6.87 4.24
N ASP A 105 -1.49 -5.70 4.44
CA ASP A 105 -1.51 -4.97 5.70
C ASP A 105 -2.95 -4.65 6.16
N ASN A 106 -3.77 -4.10 5.25
CA ASN A 106 -5.17 -3.81 5.53
C ASN A 106 -5.98 -5.05 5.94
N ALA A 107 -5.79 -6.16 5.24
CA ALA A 107 -6.49 -7.40 5.55
C ALA A 107 -6.04 -7.98 6.90
N LEU A 108 -4.74 -8.00 7.18
CA LEU A 108 -4.21 -8.49 8.45
C LEU A 108 -4.67 -7.62 9.64
N ASN A 109 -4.68 -6.29 9.48
CA ASN A 109 -5.19 -5.39 10.52
C ASN A 109 -6.69 -5.61 10.77
N PHE A 110 -7.50 -5.75 9.72
CA PHE A 110 -8.94 -6.07 9.86
C PHE A 110 -9.19 -7.41 10.56
N LEU A 111 -8.42 -8.45 10.21
CA LEU A 111 -8.59 -9.78 10.78
C LEU A 111 -8.14 -9.87 12.25
N ASN A 112 -7.09 -9.13 12.61
CA ASN A 112 -6.57 -9.11 13.98
C ASN A 112 -7.43 -8.24 14.91
N ASN A 113 -8.13 -7.24 14.37
CA ASN A 113 -9.01 -6.39 15.15
C ASN A 113 -10.25 -5.99 14.33
N PRO A 114 -11.24 -6.88 14.21
CA PRO A 114 -12.43 -6.63 13.39
C PRO A 114 -13.27 -5.45 13.90
N ASP A 115 -13.13 -5.09 15.18
CA ASP A 115 -13.78 -3.94 15.82
C ASP A 115 -12.89 -2.68 15.86
N GLY A 116 -11.60 -2.80 15.47
CA GLY A 116 -10.58 -1.77 15.65
C GLY A 116 -10.15 -1.11 14.36
N ILE A 117 -10.79 0.01 14.05
CA ILE A 117 -10.31 0.98 13.06
C ILE A 117 -9.08 1.71 13.62
N GLN A 118 -7.92 1.06 13.68
CA GLN A 118 -6.64 1.74 13.87
C GLN A 118 -5.52 0.97 13.15
N GLY A 119 -5.03 1.55 12.05
CA GLY A 119 -3.82 1.07 11.38
C GLY A 119 -3.73 1.56 9.94
N HIS A 120 -3.07 2.70 9.75
CA HIS A 120 -2.72 3.35 8.47
C HIS A 120 -3.84 4.14 7.76
N ASN A 121 -3.81 5.45 8.03
CA ASN A 121 -4.49 6.48 7.23
C ASN A 121 -4.12 6.31 5.75
N PHE A 122 -5.07 6.61 4.86
CA PHE A 122 -4.94 6.51 3.41
C PHE A 122 -3.69 7.22 2.84
N GLY A 123 -3.13 8.18 3.59
CA GLY A 123 -1.88 8.88 3.28
C GLY A 123 -0.66 7.98 3.10
N THR A 124 -0.48 6.93 3.91
CA THR A 124 0.65 5.98 3.73
C THR A 124 0.51 5.20 2.41
N GLN A 125 -0.72 5.07 1.91
CA GLN A 125 -1.10 4.24 0.76
C GLN A 125 -0.75 4.86 -0.61
N LEU A 126 -0.52 6.18 -0.65
CA LEU A 126 -0.27 6.95 -1.87
C LEU A 126 1.21 7.27 -2.10
N THR A 127 1.97 7.50 -1.03
CA THR A 127 3.38 7.93 -1.10
C THR A 127 4.34 6.85 -1.59
N HIS A 128 3.91 5.58 -1.64
CA HIS A 128 4.73 4.44 -2.10
C HIS A 128 4.85 4.29 -3.63
N ALA A 129 4.28 5.20 -4.43
CA ALA A 129 4.41 5.18 -5.87
C ALA A 129 5.41 6.24 -6.37
N GLU A 130 6.67 5.87 -6.55
CA GLU A 130 7.51 6.61 -7.49
C GLU A 130 7.13 6.21 -8.92
N GLY A 131 6.75 7.20 -9.72
CA GLY A 131 6.43 7.04 -11.15
C GLY A 131 4.95 6.95 -11.51
N GLY A 132 4.01 6.93 -10.55
CA GLY A 132 2.58 7.10 -10.83
C GLY A 132 1.94 6.06 -11.78
N LEU A 133 2.53 4.87 -11.95
CA LEU A 133 2.07 3.88 -12.95
C LEU A 133 1.61 2.52 -12.42
N THR A 134 1.37 2.36 -11.12
CA THR A 134 0.67 1.17 -10.61
C THR A 134 -0.53 1.56 -9.77
N LEU A 135 -1.61 1.93 -10.47
CA LEU A 135 -2.99 1.93 -9.96
C LEU A 135 -3.54 0.51 -9.74
N GLN A 136 -2.76 -0.53 -10.02
CA GLN A 136 -3.19 -1.93 -9.92
C GLN A 136 -3.12 -2.43 -8.47
N GLY A 137 -4.10 -1.95 -7.71
CA GLY A 137 -4.29 -2.14 -6.26
C GLY A 137 -5.21 -1.06 -5.66
N ARG A 138 -5.48 0.01 -6.42
CA ARG A 138 -6.26 1.16 -5.97
C ARG A 138 -7.74 0.95 -6.26
N LEU A 139 -8.43 0.45 -5.25
CA LEU A 139 -9.77 0.85 -4.81
C LEU A 139 -10.32 -0.20 -3.83
N THR A 140 -9.72 -0.33 -2.65
CA THR A 140 -10.47 -0.83 -1.49
C THR A 140 -11.45 0.25 -0.99
N LEU A 141 -12.04 1.06 -1.88
CA LEU A 141 -13.19 1.92 -1.57
C LEU A 141 -14.42 1.10 -1.17
N VAL A 142 -14.40 -0.21 -1.45
CA VAL A 142 -15.55 -1.11 -1.25
C VAL A 142 -15.85 -1.39 0.23
N ARG A 143 -14.91 -1.19 1.17
CA ARG A 143 -15.18 -1.36 2.62
C ARG A 143 -15.43 -0.06 3.41
N TYR A 144 -15.10 1.11 2.88
CA TYR A 144 -15.27 2.40 3.58
C TYR A 144 -16.65 3.05 3.37
N ASN A 145 -17.50 2.50 2.50
CA ASN A 145 -18.71 3.16 2.03
C ASN A 145 -19.87 3.22 3.06
N ASN A 146 -19.72 2.62 4.25
CA ASN A 146 -20.80 2.53 5.23
C ASN A 146 -20.63 3.45 6.45
N GLU A 147 -19.49 4.13 6.61
CA GLU A 147 -19.19 4.93 7.81
C GLU A 147 -18.54 6.29 7.46
N PRO A 148 -19.30 7.41 7.50
CA PRO A 148 -18.83 8.74 7.08
C PRO A 148 -17.58 9.26 7.81
N GLN A 149 -17.32 8.79 9.02
CA GLN A 149 -16.17 9.16 9.85
C GLN A 149 -14.82 8.83 9.19
N PHE A 150 -14.74 7.74 8.42
CA PHE A 150 -13.49 7.35 7.76
C PHE A 150 -13.19 8.22 6.54
N PHE A 151 -14.23 8.60 5.80
CA PHE A 151 -14.11 9.54 4.69
C PHE A 151 -13.62 10.92 5.16
N ILE A 152 -14.03 11.35 6.35
CA ILE A 152 -13.63 12.65 6.92
C ILE A 152 -12.18 12.63 7.40
N ALA A 153 -11.73 11.53 8.01
CA ALA A 153 -10.36 11.41 8.52
C ALA A 153 -9.29 11.47 7.41
N ASP A 154 -9.61 10.94 6.23
CA ASP A 154 -8.70 10.88 5.07
C ASP A 154 -9.02 11.93 3.98
N ALA A 155 -9.92 12.88 4.27
CA ALA A 155 -10.44 13.83 3.28
C ALA A 155 -9.34 14.65 2.57
N ASP A 156 -8.32 15.10 3.32
CA ASP A 156 -7.23 15.92 2.78
C ASP A 156 -6.39 15.16 1.74
N VAL A 157 -6.11 13.87 2.01
CA VAL A 157 -5.35 13.00 1.11
C VAL A 157 -6.16 12.68 -0.14
N LEU A 158 -7.45 12.37 0.01
CA LEU A 158 -8.35 12.09 -1.11
C LEU A 158 -8.51 13.30 -2.03
N LEU A 159 -8.65 14.49 -1.45
CA LEU A 159 -8.75 15.74 -2.20
C LEU A 159 -7.42 16.09 -2.90
N THR A 160 -6.28 15.85 -2.27
CA THR A 160 -4.95 16.03 -2.87
C THR A 160 -4.75 15.10 -4.06
N MET A 161 -5.04 13.80 -3.91
CA MET A 161 -4.95 12.84 -5.02
C MET A 161 -5.89 13.21 -6.18
N ALA A 162 -7.12 13.63 -5.86
CA ALA A 162 -8.07 14.06 -6.87
C ALA A 162 -7.54 15.29 -7.63
N ALA A 163 -6.93 16.26 -6.94
CA ALA A 163 -6.31 17.42 -7.56
C ALA A 163 -5.15 17.02 -8.49
N ASP A 164 -4.21 16.18 -8.02
CA ASP A 164 -3.06 15.71 -8.81
C ASP A 164 -3.49 14.97 -10.08
N LEU A 165 -4.50 14.10 -9.97
CA LEU A 165 -5.04 13.36 -11.12
C LEU A 165 -5.71 14.29 -12.12
N MET A 166 -6.50 15.27 -11.64
CA MET A 166 -7.16 16.25 -12.50
C MET A 166 -6.15 17.16 -13.22
N GLU A 167 -5.07 17.57 -12.55
CA GLU A 167 -4.02 18.40 -13.14
C GLU A 167 -3.31 17.65 -14.28
N ARG A 168 -2.87 16.41 -14.04
CA ARG A 168 -2.21 15.57 -15.05
C ARG A 168 -3.13 15.22 -16.21
N LEU A 169 -4.38 14.86 -15.91
CA LEU A 169 -5.36 14.54 -16.95
C LEU A 169 -5.68 15.77 -17.79
N GLY A 170 -5.73 16.95 -17.17
CA GLY A 170 -5.96 18.25 -17.81
C GLY A 170 -5.08 18.52 -19.01
N GLU A 171 -3.81 18.12 -18.97
CA GLU A 171 -2.85 18.29 -20.07
C GLU A 171 -3.19 17.45 -21.32
N HIS A 172 -4.06 16.45 -21.17
CA HIS A 172 -4.42 15.49 -22.22
C HIS A 172 -5.91 15.53 -22.60
N LEU A 173 -6.71 16.42 -21.98
CA LEU A 173 -8.16 16.48 -22.22
C LEU A 173 -8.48 17.32 -23.47
N GLU A 174 -9.29 16.73 -24.35
CA GLU A 174 -9.93 17.43 -25.46
C GLU A 174 -11.42 17.71 -25.15
N PRO A 175 -12.04 18.75 -25.74
CA PRO A 175 -13.44 19.11 -25.45
C PRO A 175 -14.45 17.98 -25.66
N GLU A 176 -14.15 17.07 -26.58
CA GLU A 176 -15.00 15.93 -26.94
C GLU A 176 -14.94 14.79 -25.91
N MET A 177 -13.89 14.77 -25.08
CA MET A 177 -13.64 13.75 -24.06
C MET A 177 -14.40 14.01 -22.75
N LEU A 178 -15.00 15.20 -22.60
CA LEU A 178 -15.65 15.63 -21.37
C LEU A 178 -17.15 15.78 -21.56
N GLU A 179 -17.91 15.05 -20.74
CA GLU A 179 -19.34 15.28 -20.60
C GLU A 179 -19.59 16.63 -19.88
N PRO A 180 -20.39 17.54 -20.44
CA PRO A 180 -20.67 18.85 -19.82
C PRO A 180 -21.28 18.76 -18.42
N GLU A 181 -22.07 17.70 -18.17
CA GLU A 181 -22.67 17.44 -16.86
C GLU A 181 -21.63 17.10 -15.80
N LEU A 182 -20.60 16.31 -16.15
CA LEU A 182 -19.50 15.99 -15.25
C LEU A 182 -18.75 17.26 -14.82
N VAL A 183 -18.43 18.12 -15.78
CA VAL A 183 -17.75 19.40 -15.51
C VAL A 183 -18.59 20.29 -14.57
N THR A 184 -19.91 20.30 -14.76
CA THR A 184 -20.83 21.06 -13.91
C THR A 184 -20.81 20.53 -12.47
N ARG A 185 -20.90 19.20 -12.30
CA ARG A 185 -20.85 18.56 -10.96
C ARG A 185 -19.53 18.82 -10.24
N LEU A 186 -18.40 18.82 -10.96
CA LEU A 186 -17.08 19.14 -10.38
C LEU A 186 -17.03 20.59 -9.88
N ARG A 187 -17.56 21.55 -10.65
CA ARG A 187 -17.65 22.95 -10.21
C ARG A 187 -18.49 23.10 -8.95
N GLU A 188 -19.66 22.48 -8.90
CA GLU A 188 -20.54 22.52 -7.72
C GLU A 188 -19.88 21.91 -6.47
N ALA A 189 -19.07 20.85 -6.66
CA ALA A 189 -18.30 20.24 -5.58
C ALA A 189 -17.21 21.19 -5.04
N VAL A 190 -16.49 21.87 -5.93
CA VAL A 190 -15.49 22.90 -5.54
C VAL A 190 -16.18 24.06 -4.80
N ASP A 191 -17.30 24.56 -5.31
CA ASP A 191 -18.08 25.63 -4.67
C ASP A 191 -18.57 25.22 -3.26
N LEU A 192 -18.91 23.94 -3.07
CA LEU A 192 -19.25 23.41 -1.75
C LEU A 192 -18.04 23.42 -0.80
N ILE A 193 -16.87 22.97 -1.28
CA ILE A 193 -15.63 22.96 -0.50
C ILE A 193 -15.26 24.39 -0.08
N GLU A 194 -15.26 25.34 -1.01
CA GLU A 194 -14.95 26.75 -0.73
C GLU A 194 -15.90 27.37 0.30
N ARG A 195 -17.21 27.08 0.19
CA ARG A 195 -18.20 27.54 1.18
C ARG A 195 -17.95 26.96 2.57
N ARG A 196 -17.45 25.73 2.66
CA ARG A 196 -17.16 25.05 3.93
C ARG A 196 -15.81 25.42 4.53
N ALA A 197 -14.83 25.77 3.71
CA ALA A 197 -13.48 26.16 4.13
C ALA A 197 -13.39 27.59 4.69
N LYS A 198 -14.40 28.44 4.46
CA LYS A 198 -14.45 29.79 5.05
C LYS A 198 -14.53 29.73 6.58
N PRO A 199 -13.68 30.47 7.32
CA PRO A 199 -13.77 30.52 8.77
C PRO A 199 -15.14 31.03 9.19
N ARG A 200 -15.81 30.30 10.08
CA ARG A 200 -17.01 30.77 10.74
C ARG A 200 -16.56 31.79 11.79
N GLY A 201 -16.83 33.06 11.52
CA GLY A 201 -16.59 34.17 12.46
C GLY A 201 -17.45 34.06 13.73
#